data_AF-A0A8I3AH21-F1
#
_entry.id   AF-A0A8I3AH21-F1
#
_cell.length_a   1.000
_cell.length_b   1.000
_cell.length_c   1.000
_cell.angle_alpha   90.00
_cell.angle_beta   90.00
_cell.angle_gamma   90.00
#
_symmetry.space_group_name_H-M   'P 1'
#
loop_
_entity.id
_entity.type
_entity.pdbx_description
1 polymer ?
#
loop_
_entity_poly.entity_id
_entity_poly.type
_entity_poly.pdbx_seq_one_letter_code
_entity_poly.pdbx_strand_id
1 'polypeptide(L)'
;MLSFRIRGGHAAAERFCQLTQIFTLAESLGGVESLVEVPSSMTHAGIPRDQREAVGVFDDLVRISCGVEDAADLVRDVISALDRAVAEQKINAANGNSNGNGH
;
A
#
# COMPACT_ATOMS: atom_id res chain seq x y z
N MET A 1 -13.00 -8.09 3.43
CA MET A 1 -11.73 -8.17 2.68
C MET A 1 -11.84 -7.30 1.45
N LEU A 2 -10.93 -6.35 1.32
CA LEU A 2 -10.91 -5.38 0.22
C LEU A 2 -9.48 -5.21 -0.27
N SER A 3 -9.32 -5.08 -1.59
CA SER A 3 -8.03 -4.80 -2.22
C SER A 3 -8.15 -3.59 -3.15
N PHE A 4 -7.09 -2.79 -3.21
CA PHE A 4 -7.03 -1.63 -4.09
C PHE A 4 -5.60 -1.41 -4.58
N ARG A 5 -5.47 -0.76 -5.73
CA ARG A 5 -4.16 -0.33 -6.27
C ARG A 5 -3.93 1.12 -5.90
N ILE A 6 -2.78 1.39 -5.28
CA ILE A 6 -2.40 2.74 -4.86
C ILE A 6 -1.55 3.43 -5.93
N ARG A 7 -1.79 4.73 -6.14
CA ARG A 7 -0.92 5.52 -7.00
C ARG A 7 0.46 5.66 -6.36
N GLY A 8 1.48 5.59 -7.20
CA GLY A 8 2.87 5.71 -6.78
C GLY A 8 3.63 4.41 -6.65
N GLY A 9 3.01 3.30 -7.06
CA GLY A 9 3.72 2.04 -7.20
C GLY A 9 4.07 1.42 -5.84
N HIS A 10 5.06 0.55 -5.88
CA HIS A 10 5.47 -0.27 -4.74
C HIS A 10 5.81 0.54 -3.48
N ALA A 11 6.62 1.60 -3.62
CA ALA A 11 7.03 2.42 -2.49
C ALA A 11 5.85 3.12 -1.80
N ALA A 12 4.81 3.49 -2.55
CA ALA A 12 3.60 4.07 -1.97
C ALA A 12 2.76 3.02 -1.23
N ALA A 13 2.72 1.78 -1.74
CA ALA A 13 2.03 0.66 -1.08
C ALA A 13 2.69 0.31 0.26
N GLU A 14 4.02 0.15 0.30
CA GLU A 14 4.74 -0.11 1.56
C GLU A 14 4.55 1.02 2.56
N ARG A 15 4.68 2.27 2.09
CA ARG A 15 4.47 3.46 2.93
C ARG A 15 3.05 3.51 3.48
N PHE A 16 2.02 3.24 2.68
CA PHE A 16 0.64 3.19 3.15
C PHE A 16 0.51 2.24 4.36
N CYS A 17 1.05 1.02 4.25
CA CYS A 17 1.02 0.03 5.32
C CYS A 17 1.80 0.47 6.58
N GLN A 18 2.87 1.24 6.42
CA GLN A 18 3.65 1.79 7.54
C GLN A 18 2.97 2.99 8.22
N LEU A 19 2.07 3.68 7.51
CA LEU A 19 1.42 4.90 7.97
C LEU A 19 0.09 4.65 8.69
N THR A 20 -0.58 3.53 8.42
CA THR A 20 -1.75 3.11 9.20
C THR A 20 -1.36 2.90 10.66
N GLN A 21 -2.22 3.31 11.58
CA GLN A 21 -2.00 3.20 13.02
C GLN A 21 -2.87 2.12 13.66
N ILE A 22 -4.00 1.77 13.04
CA ILE A 22 -4.91 0.73 13.53
C ILE A 22 -4.61 -0.59 12.85
N PHE A 23 -4.35 -0.57 11.54
CA PHE A 23 -4.06 -1.79 10.80
C PHE A 23 -2.68 -2.33 11.13
N THR A 24 -2.62 -3.61 11.51
CA THR A 24 -1.37 -4.33 11.76
C THR A 24 -0.86 -4.94 10.45
N LEU A 25 0.44 -4.78 10.17
CA LEU A 25 1.09 -5.42 9.04
C LEU A 25 1.23 -6.93 9.28
N ALA A 26 0.42 -7.74 8.61
CA ALA A 26 0.45 -9.20 8.75
C ALA A 26 -0.14 -9.93 7.53
N GLU A 27 0.30 -11.16 7.30
CA GLU A 27 -0.17 -12.03 6.21
C GLU A 27 -1.52 -12.70 6.50
N SER A 28 -1.93 -12.72 7.78
CA SER A 28 -3.16 -13.37 8.25
C SER A 28 -4.42 -12.56 7.91
N LEU A 29 -5.60 -13.18 8.00
CA LEU A 29 -6.88 -12.59 7.57
C LEU A 29 -8.04 -13.06 8.48
N GLY A 30 -9.09 -12.25 8.59
CA GLY A 30 -10.37 -12.66 9.20
C GLY A 30 -10.38 -12.75 10.72
N GLY A 31 -9.39 -12.16 11.38
CA GLY A 31 -9.36 -11.99 12.83
C GLY A 31 -10.25 -10.84 13.31
N VAL A 32 -10.28 -10.67 14.64
CA VAL A 32 -10.92 -9.53 15.32
C VAL A 32 -10.16 -8.22 15.03
N GLU A 33 -8.86 -8.32 14.77
CA GLU A 33 -7.97 -7.19 14.50
C GLU A 33 -7.93 -6.84 13.01
N SER A 34 -7.82 -5.54 12.72
CA SER A 34 -7.61 -5.03 11.37
C SER A 34 -6.19 -5.28 10.87
N LEU A 35 -6.07 -5.86 9.67
CA LEU A 35 -4.80 -6.26 9.07
C LEU A 35 -4.60 -5.65 7.68
N VAL A 36 -3.34 -5.33 7.36
CA VAL A 36 -2.93 -4.79 6.07
C VAL A 36 -1.69 -5.53 5.56
N GLU A 37 -1.55 -5.66 4.24
CA GLU A 37 -0.32 -6.14 3.61
C GLU A 37 -0.14 -5.62 2.18
N VAL A 38 1.09 -5.79 1.68
CA VAL A 38 1.45 -5.69 0.27
C VAL A 38 1.71 -7.11 -0.25
N PRO A 39 0.76 -7.77 -0.93
CA PRO A 39 0.89 -9.19 -1.27
C PRO A 39 2.15 -9.52 -2.09
N SER A 40 2.59 -8.62 -2.97
CA SER A 40 3.80 -8.78 -3.77
C SER A 40 5.10 -8.82 -2.93
N SER A 41 5.12 -8.27 -1.73
CA SER A 41 6.32 -8.28 -0.86
C SER A 41 6.21 -9.25 0.30
N MET A 42 5.06 -9.92 0.44
CA MET A 42 4.75 -10.79 1.57
C MET A 42 4.28 -12.15 1.03
N THR A 43 2.96 -12.40 1.08
CA THR A 43 2.36 -13.70 0.73
C THR A 43 2.72 -14.25 -0.66
N HIS A 44 3.06 -13.38 -1.62
CA HIS A 44 3.41 -13.75 -2.99
C HIS A 44 4.86 -13.36 -3.36
N ALA A 45 5.73 -13.08 -2.39
CA ALA A 45 7.10 -12.64 -2.65
C ALA A 45 7.93 -13.65 -3.47
N GLY A 46 7.65 -14.96 -3.33
CA GLY A 46 8.36 -16.03 -4.04
C GLY A 46 7.90 -16.28 -5.48
N ILE A 47 6.84 -15.62 -5.96
CA ILE A 47 6.29 -15.83 -7.30
C ILE A 47 6.91 -14.80 -8.27
N PRO A 48 7.40 -15.22 -9.45
CA PRO A 48 7.90 -14.31 -10.47
C PRO A 48 6.90 -13.20 -10.82
N ARG A 49 7.41 -11.98 -11.04
CA ARG A 49 6.59 -10.79 -11.22
C ARG A 49 5.55 -10.93 -12.34
N ASP A 50 5.96 -11.47 -13.49
CA ASP A 50 5.11 -11.74 -14.64
C ASP A 50 3.93 -12.67 -14.29
N GLN A 51 4.20 -13.72 -13.52
CA GLN A 51 3.16 -14.66 -13.06
C GLN A 51 2.21 -14.03 -12.04
N ARG A 52 2.72 -13.16 -11.14
CA ARG A 52 1.89 -12.41 -10.19
C ARG A 52 0.97 -11.42 -10.88
N GLU A 53 1.53 -10.62 -11.79
CA GLU A 53 0.76 -9.63 -12.54
C GLU A 53 -0.31 -10.31 -13.41
N ALA A 54 -0.03 -11.50 -13.95
CA ALA A 54 -1.02 -12.30 -14.70
C ALA A 54 -2.24 -12.71 -13.87
N VAL A 55 -2.10 -12.84 -12.54
CA VAL A 55 -3.21 -13.12 -11.62
C VAL A 55 -3.70 -11.87 -10.87
N GLY A 56 -3.27 -10.68 -11.31
CA GLY A 56 -3.70 -9.40 -10.75
C GLY A 56 -2.98 -8.96 -9.46
N VAL A 57 -1.90 -9.64 -9.08
CA VAL A 57 -1.05 -9.27 -7.94
C VAL A 57 0.06 -8.33 -8.42
N PHE A 58 -0.26 -7.04 -8.45
CA PHE A 58 0.67 -5.97 -8.82
C PHE A 58 1.49 -5.50 -7.62
N ASP A 59 2.65 -4.90 -7.88
CA ASP A 59 3.53 -4.38 -6.83
C ASP A 59 2.91 -3.20 -6.05
N ASP A 60 1.86 -2.59 -6.59
CA ASP A 60 1.08 -1.48 -6.02
C ASP A 60 -0.25 -1.94 -5.40
N LEU A 61 -0.47 -3.26 -5.28
CA LEU A 61 -1.65 -3.83 -4.67
C LEU A 61 -1.53 -3.80 -3.15
N VAL A 62 -2.54 -3.23 -2.49
CA VAL A 62 -2.72 -3.28 -1.04
C VAL A 62 -3.94 -4.13 -0.74
N ARG A 63 -3.85 -4.97 0.29
CA ARG A 63 -4.96 -5.78 0.80
C ARG A 63 -5.23 -5.44 2.24
N ILE A 64 -6.50 -5.14 2.56
CA ILE A 64 -6.96 -4.89 3.93
C ILE A 64 -8.04 -5.88 4.35
N SER A 65 -7.90 -6.35 5.58
CA SER A 65 -8.91 -7.11 6.31
C SER A 65 -9.37 -6.25 7.48
N CYS A 66 -10.55 -5.65 7.39
CA CYS A 66 -11.11 -4.92 8.52
C CYS A 66 -11.51 -5.90 9.63
N GLY A 67 -11.10 -5.60 10.85
CA GLY A 67 -11.53 -6.22 12.09
C GLY A 67 -12.87 -5.67 12.56
N VAL A 68 -13.03 -5.58 13.89
CA VAL A 68 -14.27 -5.13 14.55
C VAL A 68 -14.11 -3.80 15.30
N GLU A 69 -13.07 -3.04 14.99
CA GLU A 69 -12.86 -1.68 15.51
C GLU A 69 -13.95 -0.71 15.02
N ASP A 70 -13.98 0.50 15.58
CA ASP A 70 -14.95 1.53 15.17
C ASP A 70 -14.77 1.89 13.69
N ALA A 71 -15.87 1.88 12.95
CA ALA A 71 -15.84 2.10 11.50
C ALA A 71 -15.32 3.49 11.12
N ALA A 72 -15.61 4.53 11.92
CA ALA A 72 -15.11 5.88 11.65
C ALA A 72 -13.60 5.97 11.93
N ASP A 73 -13.10 5.23 12.92
CA ASP A 73 -11.66 5.14 13.19
C ASP A 73 -10.91 4.47 12.03
N LEU A 74 -11.42 3.33 11.55
CA LEU A 74 -10.84 2.62 10.40
C LEU A 74 -10.81 3.49 9.14
N VAL A 75 -11.90 4.19 8.84
CA VAL A 75 -11.97 5.08 7.68
C VAL A 75 -10.99 6.25 7.84
N ARG A 76 -10.92 6.87 9.01
CA ARG A 76 -9.98 7.98 9.26
C ARG A 76 -8.52 7.54 9.11
N ASP A 77 -8.16 6.36 9.62
CA ASP A 77 -6.81 5.82 9.52
C ASP A 77 -6.43 5.56 8.05
N VAL A 78 -7.30 4.89 7.29
CA VAL A 78 -7.09 4.60 5.86
C VAL A 78 -6.94 5.88 5.04
N ILE A 79 -7.84 6.86 5.21
CA ILE A 79 -7.78 8.11 4.44
C ILE A 79 -6.51 8.90 4.76
N SER A 80 -6.15 9.01 6.04
CA SER A 80 -4.92 9.68 6.48
C SER A 80 -3.66 9.02 5.91
N ALA A 81 -3.58 7.68 5.98
CA ALA A 81 -2.46 6.93 5.43
C ALA A 81 -2.38 7.07 3.89
N LEU A 82 -3.51 7.02 3.19
CA LEU A 82 -3.58 7.16 1.74
C LEU A 82 -3.08 8.53 1.27
N ASP A 83 -3.56 9.61 1.88
CA ASP A 83 -3.18 10.98 1.49
C ASP A 83 -1.68 11.21 1.67
N ARG A 84 -1.12 10.76 2.79
CA ARG A 84 0.30 10.90 3.11
C ARG A 84 1.18 10.03 2.21
N ALA A 85 0.77 8.79 1.95
CA ALA A 85 1.53 7.86 1.10
C ALA A 85 1.73 8.40 -0.33
N VAL A 86 0.70 9.05 -0.88
CA VAL A 86 0.73 9.61 -2.24
C VAL A 86 1.31 11.03 -2.29
N ALA A 87 1.14 11.85 -1.24
CA ALA A 87 1.64 13.22 -1.21
C ALA A 87 3.18 13.30 -1.25
N GLU A 88 3.86 12.40 -0.56
CA GLU A 88 5.33 12.41 -0.49
C GLU A 88 5.99 12.09 -1.84
N GLN A 89 5.28 11.35 -2.72
CA GLN A 89 5.72 11.22 -4.11
C GLN A 89 5.63 12.50 -4.92
N LYS A 90 4.62 13.35 -4.68
CA LYS A 90 4.52 14.63 -5.39
C LYS A 90 5.71 15.53 -5.07
N ILE A 91 6.18 15.50 -3.81
CA ILE A 91 7.36 16.25 -3.37
C ILE A 91 8.61 15.71 -4.07
N ASN A 92 8.81 14.38 -4.05
CA ASN A 92 10.00 13.78 -4.67
C ASN A 92 10.00 13.90 -6.20
N ALA A 93 8.85 13.79 -6.86
CA ALA A 93 8.71 14.00 -8.31
C ALA A 93 8.93 15.47 -8.71
N ALA A 94 8.44 16.43 -7.91
CA ALA A 94 8.68 17.85 -8.13
C ALA A 94 10.17 18.22 -7.98
N ASN A 95 10.86 17.58 -7.04
CA ASN A 95 12.29 17.81 -6.80
C ASN A 95 13.21 17.06 -7.79
N GLY A 96 12.70 16.06 -8.52
CA GLY A 96 13.48 15.23 -9.44
C GLY A 96 13.63 15.78 -10.87
N ASN A 97 12.98 16.91 -11.21
CA ASN A 97 12.95 17.43 -12.59
C ASN A 97 14.02 18.51 -12.89
N SER A 98 15.09 18.59 -12.09
CA SER A 98 16.12 19.63 -12.22
C SER A 98 17.51 19.08 -12.55
N ASN A 99 17.66 18.09 -13.43
CA ASN A 99 18.96 17.75 -14.03
C ASN A 99 18.81 17.01 -15.36
N GLY A 100 19.30 17.63 -16.45
CA GLY A 100 19.79 16.89 -17.61
C GLY A 100 19.32 17.34 -19.00
N ASN A 101 19.41 18.64 -19.33
CA ASN A 101 19.65 19.02 -20.73
C ASN A 101 21.09 19.54 -20.81
N GLY A 102 21.99 18.80 -21.46
CA GLY A 102 23.40 19.16 -21.51
C GLY A 102 24.22 18.24 -22.40
N HIS A 103 24.26 18.61 -23.69
CA HIS A 103 25.11 18.17 -24.81
C HIS A 103 24.58 17.02 -25.65
#